data_AF-X8BFR4-F1
#
_entry.id   AF-X8BFR4-F1
#
_cell.length_a   1.000
_cell.length_b   1.000
_cell.length_c   1.000
_cell.angle_alpha   90.00
_cell.angle_beta   90.00
_cell.angle_gamma   90.00
#
_symmetry.space_group_name_H-M   'P 1'
#
loop_
_entity.id
_entity.type
_entity.pdbx_description
1 polymer ?
#
loop_
_entity_poly.entity_id
_entity_poly.type
_entity_poly.pdbx_seq_one_letter_code
_entity_poly.pdbx_strand_id
1 'polypeptide(L)'
;MKDMIGMMIVVARQFRRAGIVPPRDLVFAFVADEENGGKLGSHWLVDNRPDLFDGVTEAVGEVGGFSLTVPRRNGGERRLYLIETAEKGLQWMRLTARGRAGHGSMVHDHNAVTALAEAVARLGRHRFPLVLSDTVVQFLAAVAEETGYSFDTDSPTWKGRSTSWAPSPAS
;
A
#
# COMPACT_ATOMS: atom_id res chain seq x y z
N MET A 1 -11.84 1.86 11.06
CA MET A 1 -10.91 1.51 12.16
C MET A 1 -11.47 1.11 13.53
N LYS A 2 -12.80 1.03 13.76
CA LYS A 2 -13.32 0.67 15.11
C LYS A 2 -13.03 -0.79 15.51
N ASP A 3 -12.97 -1.68 14.53
CA ASP A 3 -12.76 -3.11 14.77
C ASP A 3 -11.34 -3.38 15.28
N MET A 4 -10.32 -2.75 14.70
CA MET A 4 -8.93 -2.87 15.16
C MET A 4 -8.75 -2.38 16.59
N ILE A 5 -9.36 -1.23 16.94
CA ILE A 5 -9.38 -0.71 18.32
C ILE A 5 -10.00 -1.75 19.26
N GLY A 6 -11.13 -2.33 18.87
CA GLY A 6 -11.79 -3.41 19.63
C GLY A 6 -10.86 -4.61 19.86
N MET A 7 -10.20 -5.07 18.80
CA MET A 7 -9.25 -6.19 18.87
C MET A 7 -8.06 -5.89 19.80
N MET A 8 -7.45 -4.71 19.70
CA MET A 8 -6.34 -4.28 20.56
C MET A 8 -6.75 -4.26 22.03
N ILE A 9 -7.93 -3.70 22.35
CA ILE A 9 -8.46 -3.68 23.72
C ILE A 9 -8.71 -5.11 24.22
N VAL A 10 -9.23 -6.01 23.39
CA VAL A 10 -9.42 -7.42 23.75
C VAL A 10 -8.09 -8.10 24.08
N VAL A 11 -7.04 -7.85 23.28
CA VAL A 11 -5.69 -8.40 23.55
C VAL A 11 -5.14 -7.87 24.87
N ALA A 12 -5.21 -6.56 25.11
CA ALA A 12 -4.74 -5.96 26.37
C ALA A 12 -5.48 -6.54 27.59
N ARG A 13 -6.80 -6.71 27.50
CA ARG A 13 -7.60 -7.37 28.54
C ARG A 13 -7.21 -8.82 28.74
N GLN A 14 -6.94 -9.55 27.66
CA GLN A 14 -6.54 -10.95 27.72
C GLN A 14 -5.19 -11.12 28.42
N PHE A 15 -4.20 -10.30 28.10
CA PHE A 15 -2.90 -10.32 28.79
C PHE A 15 -3.07 -10.12 30.29
N ARG A 16 -3.89 -9.14 30.68
CA ARG A 16 -4.14 -8.92 32.10
C ARG A 16 -4.86 -10.11 32.75
N ARG A 17 -5.92 -10.65 32.14
CA ARG A 17 -6.66 -11.79 32.70
C ARG A 17 -5.78 -13.05 32.83
N ALA A 18 -4.89 -13.28 31.88
CA ALA A 18 -4.03 -14.46 31.83
C ALA A 18 -2.71 -14.32 32.60
N GLY A 19 -2.41 -13.14 33.19
CA GLY A 19 -1.13 -12.94 33.87
C GLY A 19 0.07 -12.80 32.92
N ILE A 20 -0.17 -12.54 31.64
CA ILE A 20 0.89 -12.45 30.63
C ILE A 20 1.52 -11.06 30.70
N VAL A 21 2.84 -11.02 30.86
CA VAL A 21 3.66 -9.82 30.73
C VAL A 21 4.49 -9.99 29.45
N PRO A 22 4.25 -9.17 28.41
CA PRO A 22 5.05 -9.22 27.19
C PRO A 22 6.52 -8.91 27.50
N PRO A 23 7.47 -9.44 26.72
CA PRO A 23 8.90 -9.20 26.91
C PRO A 23 9.35 -7.76 26.58
N ARG A 24 8.45 -6.96 26.00
CA ARG A 24 8.67 -5.55 25.64
C ARG A 24 7.47 -4.72 26.08
N ASP A 25 7.71 -3.44 26.33
CA ASP A 25 6.65 -2.49 26.61
C ASP A 25 5.74 -2.31 25.39
N LEU A 26 4.43 -2.22 25.64
CA LEU A 26 3.43 -1.99 24.62
C LEU A 26 2.78 -0.63 24.84
N VAL A 27 2.87 0.24 23.84
CA VAL A 27 2.18 1.53 23.81
C VAL A 27 0.96 1.41 22.91
N PHE A 28 -0.23 1.59 23.49
CA PHE A 28 -1.48 1.65 22.73
C PHE A 28 -1.81 3.11 22.41
N ALA A 29 -1.59 3.52 21.15
CA ALA A 29 -1.91 4.87 20.67
C ALA A 29 -3.23 4.85 19.89
N PHE A 30 -4.26 5.50 20.42
CA PHE A 30 -5.54 5.69 19.74
C PHE A 30 -5.64 7.13 19.28
N VAL A 31 -5.34 7.37 18.00
CA VAL A 31 -5.36 8.70 17.39
C VAL A 31 -6.66 8.90 16.60
N ALA A 32 -7.14 10.15 16.60
CA ALA A 32 -8.25 10.57 15.76
C ALA A 32 -7.72 11.16 14.44
N ASP A 33 -8.57 11.23 13.41
CA ASP A 33 -8.34 11.95 12.14
C ASP A 33 -7.56 11.25 11.00
N GLU A 34 -7.30 9.92 11.08
CA GLU A 34 -6.67 9.19 9.97
C GLU A 34 -7.41 9.41 8.63
N GLU A 35 -8.74 9.28 8.63
CA GLU A 35 -9.62 9.54 7.46
C GLU A 35 -9.51 11.00 6.92
N ASN A 36 -8.90 11.90 7.69
CA ASN A 36 -8.68 13.30 7.35
C ASN A 36 -7.18 13.67 7.29
N GLY A 37 -6.31 12.65 7.19
CA GLY A 37 -4.90 12.78 6.87
C GLY A 37 -3.94 12.93 8.06
N GLY A 38 -4.32 12.59 9.29
CA GLY A 38 -3.35 12.40 10.39
C GLY A 38 -2.84 13.68 11.08
N LYS A 39 -3.27 14.87 10.62
CA LYS A 39 -2.60 16.14 10.95
C LYS A 39 -2.72 16.55 12.41
N LEU A 40 -3.90 16.36 13.00
CA LEU A 40 -4.17 16.65 14.41
C LEU A 40 -4.06 15.40 15.29
N GLY A 41 -3.97 14.22 14.67
CA GLY A 41 -3.70 12.94 15.33
C GLY A 41 -2.21 12.64 15.43
N SER A 42 -1.75 11.66 14.66
CA SER A 42 -0.39 11.11 14.75
C SER A 42 0.71 12.14 14.45
N HIS A 43 0.54 13.00 13.44
CA HIS A 43 1.55 13.97 13.06
C HIS A 43 1.78 14.99 14.18
N TRP A 44 0.70 15.52 14.76
CA TRP A 44 0.80 16.47 15.85
C TRP A 44 1.51 15.86 17.06
N LEU A 45 1.23 14.60 17.41
CA LEU A 45 1.88 13.92 18.53
C LEU A 45 3.38 13.74 18.29
N VAL A 46 3.78 13.33 17.08
CA VAL A 46 5.21 13.19 16.74
C VAL A 46 5.91 14.54 16.83
N ASP A 47 5.29 15.61 16.34
CA ASP A 47 5.89 16.94 16.30
C ASP A 47 5.95 17.63 17.68
N ASN A 48 4.93 17.43 18.52
CA ASN A 48 4.76 18.20 19.77
C ASN A 48 4.99 17.39 21.04
N ARG A 49 4.84 16.06 20.97
CA ARG A 49 4.96 15.13 22.10
C ARG A 49 5.78 13.88 21.72
N PRO A 50 7.00 14.03 21.15
CA PRO A 50 7.84 12.90 20.79
C PRO A 50 8.21 12.03 22.00
N ASP A 51 8.21 12.62 23.20
CA ASP A 51 8.43 11.94 24.48
C ASP A 51 7.47 10.76 24.72
N LEU A 52 6.27 10.78 24.15
CA LEU A 52 5.31 9.68 24.24
C LEU A 52 5.74 8.43 23.47
N PHE A 53 6.71 8.55 22.56
CA PHE A 53 7.21 7.48 21.72
C PHE A 53 8.65 7.09 22.06
N ASP A 54 9.21 7.61 23.16
CA ASP A 54 10.56 7.27 23.60
C ASP A 54 10.69 5.75 23.81
N GLY A 55 11.65 5.13 23.13
CA GLY A 55 11.89 3.69 23.18
C GLY A 55 10.95 2.84 22.31
N VAL A 56 9.98 3.45 21.62
CA VAL A 56 9.15 2.77 20.61
C VAL A 56 9.97 2.61 19.33
N THR A 57 10.29 1.37 18.98
CA THR A 57 11.10 1.04 17.78
C THR A 57 10.27 0.56 16.61
N GLU A 58 9.06 0.05 16.85
CA GLU A 58 8.15 -0.48 15.84
C GLU A 58 6.72 -0.04 16.14
N ALA A 59 5.94 0.19 15.07
CA ALA A 59 4.52 0.48 15.15
C ALA A 59 3.74 -0.58 14.37
N VAL A 60 2.65 -1.05 14.95
CA VAL A 60 1.72 -2.00 14.31
C VAL A 60 0.37 -1.31 14.20
N GLY A 61 -0.01 -0.97 12.97
CA GLY A 61 -1.25 -0.27 12.65
C GLY A 61 -2.38 -1.20 12.21
N GLU A 62 -3.47 -0.57 11.78
CA GLU A 62 -4.52 -1.27 11.03
C GLU A 62 -4.02 -1.61 9.61
N VAL A 63 -4.71 -2.54 8.95
CA VAL A 63 -4.39 -3.04 7.61
C VAL A 63 -3.04 -3.75 7.57
N GLY A 64 -3.06 -5.04 7.90
CA GLY A 64 -1.92 -5.96 7.68
C GLY A 64 -1.98 -6.64 6.31
N GLY A 65 -2.76 -6.13 5.37
CA GLY A 65 -3.21 -6.85 4.20
C GLY A 65 -4.33 -7.87 4.50
N PHE A 66 -4.70 -8.65 3.49
CA PHE A 66 -5.71 -9.70 3.57
C PHE A 66 -5.05 -11.07 3.62
N SER A 67 -5.72 -12.07 4.22
CA SER A 67 -5.20 -13.42 4.17
C SER A 67 -5.32 -13.99 2.75
N LEU A 68 -4.27 -14.69 2.31
CA LEU A 68 -4.25 -15.41 1.04
C LEU A 68 -4.36 -16.90 1.30
N THR A 69 -5.20 -17.61 0.57
CA THR A 69 -5.15 -19.07 0.51
C THR A 69 -4.46 -19.46 -0.78
N VAL A 70 -3.34 -20.17 -0.69
CA VAL A 70 -2.53 -20.58 -1.85
C VAL A 70 -2.41 -22.11 -1.91
N PRO A 71 -2.31 -22.71 -3.10
CA PRO A 71 -2.01 -24.14 -3.21
C PRO A 71 -0.60 -24.43 -2.67
N ARG A 72 -0.38 -25.62 -2.16
CA ARG A 72 0.97 -26.07 -1.77
C ARG A 72 1.62 -26.90 -2.87
N ARG A 73 2.94 -26.83 -2.98
CA ARG A 73 3.74 -27.66 -3.89
C ARG A 73 3.46 -29.16 -3.74
N ASN A 74 3.15 -29.62 -2.53
CA ASN A 74 2.91 -31.02 -2.21
C ASN A 74 1.42 -31.40 -2.14
N GLY A 75 0.53 -30.54 -2.65
CA GLY A 75 -0.93 -30.71 -2.59
C GLY A 75 -1.59 -30.09 -1.36
N GLY A 76 -2.88 -29.79 -1.48
CA GLY A 76 -3.64 -29.04 -0.48
C GLY A 76 -3.41 -27.52 -0.56
N GLU A 77 -3.85 -26.80 0.47
CA GLU A 77 -3.78 -25.33 0.53
C GLU A 77 -3.13 -24.83 1.83
N ARG A 78 -2.58 -23.62 1.80
CA ARG A 78 -2.11 -22.88 2.98
C ARG A 78 -2.74 -21.51 3.04
N ARG A 79 -3.26 -21.16 4.22
CA ARG A 79 -3.64 -19.79 4.56
C ARG A 79 -2.39 -19.03 5.02
N LEU A 80 -2.05 -17.96 4.31
CA LEU A 80 -1.02 -16.99 4.63
C LEU A 80 -1.67 -15.76 5.26
N TYR A 81 -1.06 -15.25 6.32
CA TYR A 81 -1.40 -13.98 6.94
C TYR A 81 -0.28 -13.01 6.61
N LEU A 82 -0.60 -12.00 5.81
CA LEU A 82 0.39 -11.03 5.35
C LEU A 82 0.69 -10.01 6.46
N ILE A 83 1.83 -9.35 6.31
CA ILE A 83 2.20 -8.17 7.08
C ILE A 83 2.50 -7.10 6.04
N GLU A 84 1.72 -6.03 6.04
CA GLU A 84 1.97 -4.87 5.19
C GLU A 84 3.11 -4.04 5.79
N THR A 85 4.08 -3.69 4.94
CA THR A 85 5.26 -2.89 5.36
C THR A 85 5.33 -1.55 4.65
N ALA A 86 4.40 -1.25 3.74
CA ALA A 86 4.35 -0.02 2.97
C ALA A 86 2.96 0.21 2.40
N GLU A 87 2.48 1.44 2.47
CA GLU A 87 1.20 1.87 1.91
C GLU A 87 1.39 2.69 0.62
N LYS A 88 0.32 2.80 -0.17
CA LYS A 88 0.32 3.67 -1.36
C LYS A 88 0.32 5.14 -0.92
N GLY A 89 1.35 5.88 -1.33
CA GLY A 89 1.34 7.33 -1.23
C GLY A 89 0.25 7.97 -2.09
N LEU A 90 -0.35 9.03 -1.59
CA LEU A 90 -1.29 9.88 -2.34
C LEU A 90 -0.59 11.16 -2.78
N GLN A 91 -0.46 11.38 -4.08
CA GLN A 91 0.05 12.63 -4.64
C GLN A 91 -1.08 13.38 -5.35
N TRP A 92 -1.54 14.46 -4.74
CA TRP A 92 -2.50 15.36 -5.36
C TRP A 92 -1.77 16.32 -6.31
N MET A 93 -2.30 16.49 -7.52
CA MET A 93 -1.76 17.38 -8.55
C MET A 93 -2.84 18.31 -9.06
N ARG A 94 -2.47 19.58 -9.29
CA ARG A 94 -3.32 20.58 -9.93
C ARG A 94 -2.75 20.94 -11.30
N LEU A 95 -3.53 20.68 -12.35
CA LEU A 95 -3.19 21.09 -13.72
C LEU A 95 -3.88 22.42 -14.04
N THR A 96 -3.17 23.33 -14.73
CA THR A 96 -3.72 24.62 -15.14
C THR A 96 -3.25 24.92 -16.56
N ALA A 97 -4.19 25.17 -17.47
CA ALA A 97 -3.90 25.66 -18.81
C ALA A 97 -4.49 27.06 -19.00
N ARG A 98 -3.83 27.87 -19.81
CA ARG A 98 -4.28 29.21 -20.22
C ARG A 98 -4.41 29.23 -21.74
N GLY A 99 -5.47 29.85 -22.23
CA GLY A 99 -5.75 30.01 -23.66
C GLY A 99 -6.20 31.43 -23.94
N ARG A 100 -6.17 31.83 -25.22
CA ARG A 100 -6.65 33.15 -25.64
C ARG A 100 -8.17 33.18 -25.58
N ALA A 101 -8.75 34.23 -24.99
CA ALA A 101 -10.19 34.43 -24.99
C ALA A 101 -10.70 34.69 -26.42
N GLY A 102 -11.80 34.04 -26.80
CA GLY A 102 -12.38 34.10 -28.14
C GLY A 102 -13.88 33.79 -28.13
N HIS A 103 -14.60 34.25 -29.14
CA HIS A 103 -16.03 33.95 -29.30
C HIS A 103 -16.19 32.46 -29.64
N GLY A 104 -17.07 31.74 -28.94
CA GLY A 104 -17.23 30.28 -29.11
C GLY A 104 -17.67 29.81 -30.50
N SER A 105 -18.12 30.73 -31.36
CA SER A 105 -18.48 30.49 -32.77
C SER A 105 -17.32 30.67 -33.75
N MET A 106 -16.15 31.15 -33.30
CA MET A 106 -14.96 31.30 -34.14
C MET A 106 -14.00 30.13 -33.90
N VAL A 107 -13.42 29.59 -35.00
CA VAL A 107 -12.40 28.55 -34.91
C VAL A 107 -11.15 29.15 -34.27
N HIS A 108 -10.70 28.52 -33.17
CA HIS A 108 -9.54 28.94 -32.41
C HIS A 108 -8.62 27.75 -32.15
N ASP A 109 -7.37 27.89 -32.57
CA ASP A 109 -6.35 26.83 -32.55
C ASP A 109 -5.77 26.59 -31.14
N HIS A 110 -6.13 27.47 -30.17
CA HIS A 110 -5.60 27.48 -28.82
C HIS A 110 -6.72 27.39 -27.76
N ASN A 111 -7.21 26.18 -27.53
CA ASN A 111 -8.24 25.89 -26.54
C ASN A 111 -7.64 25.28 -25.26
N ALA A 112 -7.78 25.98 -24.13
CA ALA A 112 -7.27 25.52 -22.84
C ALA A 112 -7.93 24.21 -22.35
N VAL A 113 -9.21 23.99 -22.69
CA VAL A 113 -9.94 22.75 -22.38
C VAL A 113 -9.37 21.58 -23.17
N THR A 114 -9.16 21.75 -24.48
CA THR A 114 -8.54 20.71 -25.32
C THR A 114 -7.15 20.35 -24.82
N ALA A 115 -6.32 21.36 -24.53
CA ALA A 115 -4.96 21.13 -24.00
C ALA A 115 -4.97 20.37 -22.65
N LEU A 116 -5.89 20.71 -21.74
CA LEU A 116 -6.05 19.97 -20.48
C LEU A 116 -6.53 18.54 -20.72
N ALA A 117 -7.52 18.35 -21.58
CA ALA A 117 -8.05 17.02 -21.91
C ALA A 117 -6.97 16.12 -22.51
N GLU A 118 -6.14 16.64 -23.42
CA GLU A 118 -5.01 15.92 -23.99
C GLU A 118 -3.96 15.57 -22.93
N ALA A 119 -3.62 16.50 -22.03
CA ALA A 119 -2.67 16.25 -20.95
C ALA A 119 -3.16 15.17 -19.98
N VAL A 120 -4.43 15.23 -19.57
CA VAL A 120 -5.06 14.22 -18.71
C VAL A 120 -5.10 12.86 -19.42
N ALA A 121 -5.47 12.84 -20.70
CA ALA A 121 -5.53 11.61 -21.48
C ALA A 121 -4.13 10.99 -21.68
N ARG A 122 -3.09 11.81 -21.86
CA ARG A 122 -1.70 11.35 -21.94
C ARG A 122 -1.22 10.79 -20.61
N LEU A 123 -1.53 11.44 -19.49
CA LEU A 123 -1.19 10.96 -18.15
C LEU A 123 -1.91 9.64 -17.82
N GLY A 124 -3.21 9.56 -18.07
CA GLY A 124 -4.01 8.35 -17.80
C GLY A 124 -3.63 7.16 -18.68
N ARG A 125 -3.04 7.39 -19.85
CA ARG A 125 -2.49 6.34 -20.72
C ARG A 125 -1.01 6.05 -20.47
N HIS A 126 -0.32 6.88 -19.69
CA HIS A 126 1.09 6.65 -19.39
C HIS A 126 1.25 5.36 -18.59
N ARG A 127 2.13 4.49 -19.05
CA ARG A 127 2.52 3.28 -18.34
C ARG A 127 3.78 3.61 -17.55
N PHE A 128 3.62 3.74 -16.25
CA PHE A 128 4.75 3.88 -15.35
C PHE A 128 5.56 2.57 -15.34
N PRO A 129 6.90 2.66 -15.20
CA PRO A 129 7.71 1.47 -15.02
C PRO A 129 7.27 0.74 -13.75
N LEU A 130 7.22 -0.60 -13.81
CA LEU A 130 7.06 -1.41 -12.61
C LEU A 130 8.37 -1.34 -11.82
N VAL A 131 8.25 -0.95 -10.56
CA VAL A 131 9.37 -0.93 -9.61
C VAL A 131 9.06 -1.99 -8.56
N LEU A 132 9.83 -3.07 -8.58
CA LEU A 132 9.75 -4.10 -7.55
C LEU A 132 10.54 -3.61 -6.34
N SER A 133 9.86 -3.38 -5.22
CA SER A 133 10.53 -3.13 -3.95
C SER A 133 11.02 -4.45 -3.35
N ASP A 134 11.98 -4.37 -2.43
CA ASP A 134 12.49 -5.53 -1.70
C ASP A 134 11.35 -6.31 -1.01
N THR A 135 10.35 -5.61 -0.46
CA THR A 135 9.14 -6.23 0.11
C THR A 135 8.38 -7.08 -0.91
N VAL A 136 8.20 -6.58 -2.13
CA VAL A 136 7.48 -7.33 -3.19
C VAL A 136 8.28 -8.55 -3.60
N VAL A 137 9.61 -8.43 -3.71
CA VAL A 137 10.49 -9.57 -4.03
C VAL A 137 10.41 -10.63 -2.95
N GLN A 138 10.48 -10.24 -1.67
CA GLN A 138 10.35 -11.17 -0.53
C GLN A 138 8.97 -11.85 -0.51
N PHE A 139 7.90 -11.09 -0.77
CA PHE A 139 6.56 -11.66 -0.88
C PHE A 139 6.46 -12.71 -1.98
N LEU A 140 6.95 -12.40 -3.19
CA LEU A 140 6.94 -13.32 -4.32
C LEU A 140 7.78 -14.57 -4.02
N ALA A 141 8.92 -14.43 -3.37
CA ALA A 141 9.75 -15.56 -2.94
C ALA A 141 9.02 -16.48 -1.95
N ALA A 142 8.35 -15.93 -0.93
CA ALA A 142 7.60 -16.71 0.03
C ALA A 142 6.41 -17.45 -0.61
N VAL A 143 5.71 -16.81 -1.56
CA VAL A 143 4.64 -17.46 -2.32
C VAL A 143 5.19 -18.52 -3.26
N ALA A 144 6.34 -18.28 -3.90
CA ALA A 144 7.03 -19.25 -4.75
C ALA A 144 7.38 -20.53 -3.98
N GLU A 145 7.94 -20.37 -2.79
CA GLU A 145 8.32 -21.48 -1.91
C GLU A 145 7.09 -22.32 -1.53
N GLU A 146 5.99 -21.68 -1.17
CA GLU A 146 4.78 -22.39 -0.76
C GLU A 146 4.11 -23.12 -1.94
N THR A 147 3.99 -22.43 -3.08
CA THR A 147 3.23 -22.93 -4.24
C THR A 147 4.03 -23.82 -5.18
N GLY A 148 5.36 -23.68 -5.20
CA GLY A 148 6.24 -24.25 -6.21
C GLY A 148 6.24 -23.49 -7.54
N TYR A 149 5.58 -22.33 -7.64
CA TYR A 149 5.64 -21.48 -8.82
C TYR A 149 6.96 -20.71 -8.89
N SER A 150 7.49 -20.52 -10.11
CA SER A 150 8.66 -19.70 -10.36
C SER A 150 8.25 -18.29 -10.79
N PHE A 151 8.79 -17.27 -10.12
CA PHE A 151 8.68 -15.88 -10.55
C PHE A 151 10.06 -15.40 -10.99
N ASP A 152 10.23 -15.13 -12.29
CA ASP A 152 11.44 -14.49 -12.81
C ASP A 152 11.34 -12.98 -12.58
N THR A 153 11.90 -12.47 -11.49
CA THR A 153 11.87 -11.03 -11.15
C THR A 153 12.76 -10.17 -12.05
N ASP A 154 13.68 -10.79 -12.79
CA ASP A 154 14.60 -10.12 -13.73
C ASP A 154 14.06 -10.11 -15.17
N SER A 155 12.91 -10.78 -15.38
CA SER A 155 12.28 -10.90 -16.69
C SER A 155 12.07 -9.54 -17.35
N PRO A 156 12.44 -9.38 -18.64
CA PRO A 156 12.15 -8.15 -19.39
C PRO A 156 10.64 -7.89 -19.53
N THR A 157 9.78 -8.86 -19.21
CA THR A 157 8.31 -8.69 -19.12
C THR A 157 7.91 -7.63 -18.09
N TRP A 158 8.64 -7.51 -16.97
CA TRP A 158 8.43 -6.47 -15.95
C TRP A 158 8.82 -5.07 -16.44
N LYS A 159 9.75 -4.99 -17.40
CA LYS A 159 10.22 -3.72 -17.99
C LYS A 159 9.36 -3.19 -19.13
N GLY A 160 8.19 -3.80 -19.40
CA GLY A 160 7.13 -3.14 -20.15
C GLY A 160 6.33 -3.96 -21.16
N ARG A 161 5.90 -5.21 -20.88
CA ARG A 161 4.84 -5.81 -21.73
C ARG A 161 4.03 -6.98 -21.15
N SER A 162 2.74 -6.92 -21.52
CA SER A 162 1.71 -7.96 -21.67
C SER A 162 2.00 -9.36 -21.13
N THR A 163 1.17 -9.76 -20.17
CA THR A 163 1.08 -11.08 -19.53
C THR A 163 0.77 -12.21 -20.52
N SER A 164 1.66 -13.21 -20.57
CA SER A 164 1.29 -14.61 -20.81
C SER A 164 1.91 -15.45 -19.69
N TRP A 165 1.06 -16.03 -18.85
CA TRP A 165 1.46 -16.89 -17.73
C TRP A 165 1.50 -18.33 -18.22
N ALA A 166 2.60 -19.05 -17.99
CA ALA A 166 2.68 -20.49 -18.21
C ALA A 166 3.44 -21.15 -17.05
N PRO A 167 2.98 -22.30 -16.53
CA PRO A 167 3.70 -23.05 -15.50
C PRO A 167 4.99 -23.66 -16.06
N SER A 168 6.03 -23.70 -15.24
CA SER A 168 7.32 -24.33 -15.57
C SER A 168 7.14 -25.83 -15.86
N PRO A 169 7.81 -26.40 -16.88
CA PRO A 169 7.89 -27.85 -17.02
C PRO A 169 8.77 -28.40 -15.89
N ALA A 170 8.29 -29.44 -15.23
CA ALA A 170 9.05 -30.18 -14.24
C ALA A 170 10.21 -30.92 -14.90
N SER A 171 11.40 -30.84 -14.29
CA SER A 171 12.51 -31.79 -14.49
C SER A 171 13.02 -32.24 -13.13
#